data_AF-A0A7Z9Q9Z2-F1
#
_entry.id   AF-A0A7Z9Q9Z2-F1
#
_cell.length_a   1.000
_cell.length_b   1.000
_cell.length_c   1.000
_cell.angle_alpha   90.00
_cell.angle_beta   90.00
_cell.angle_gamma   90.00
#
_symmetry.space_group_name_H-M   'P 1'
#
loop_
_entity.id
_entity.type
_entity.pdbx_description
1 polymer ?
#
loop_
_entity_poly.entity_id
_entity_poly.type
_entity_poly.pdbx_seq_one_letter_code
_entity_poly.pdbx_strand_id
1 'polypeptide(L)'
;SGVPEARLVEVAVQSLGLADVSSFVPKEKIIDYAVNDSSNKLAGMSLQGFADELSTNSAAPGGGSVAALVGGLGSALVSMVAALTHEKKGFEERREEMEAIGTKAQTIKQQLTALIDEDTDAFNAVLEANRLADSTKEEMTVKETALLAANKRAITVPLEVARLSHQVLELAAGLVNRGNPNSVSDVGVAGEVAYAGVRGGSLNVDINLPAVDSDPEFFTEVKKEVELLLQQATSLRDKIFTESLNIINT
;
A
#
# COMPACT_ATOMS: atom_id res chain seq x y z
N SER A 1 -8.14 -2.33 -14.62
CA SER A 1 -7.22 -2.92 -15.60
C SER A 1 -6.05 -3.51 -14.85
N GLY A 2 -5.55 -4.68 -15.28
CA GLY A 2 -4.43 -5.38 -14.63
C GLY A 2 -3.04 -4.85 -15.00
N VAL A 3 -2.95 -3.77 -15.79
CA VAL A 3 -1.68 -3.11 -16.14
C VAL A 3 -1.60 -1.70 -15.54
N PRO A 4 -0.40 -1.14 -15.34
CA PRO A 4 -0.23 0.22 -14.82
C PRO A 4 -0.94 1.27 -15.67
N GLU A 5 -1.47 2.31 -15.03
CA GLU A 5 -2.17 3.42 -15.69
C GLU A 5 -1.33 4.08 -16.79
N ALA A 6 -0.03 4.32 -16.52
CA ALA A 6 0.88 4.88 -17.51
C ALA A 6 0.93 4.06 -18.80
N ARG A 7 0.78 2.73 -18.71
CA ARG A 7 0.74 1.84 -19.88
C ARG A 7 -0.59 1.97 -20.63
N LEU A 8 -1.70 2.17 -19.92
CA LEU A 8 -3.00 2.46 -20.56
C LEU A 8 -2.97 3.77 -21.33
N VAL A 9 -2.37 4.81 -20.74
CA VAL A 9 -2.18 6.10 -21.39
C VAL A 9 -1.31 5.94 -22.64
N GLU A 10 -0.21 5.19 -22.56
CA GLU A 10 0.64 4.93 -23.73
C GLU A 10 -0.11 4.22 -24.86
N VAL A 11 -0.89 3.18 -24.52
CA VAL A 11 -1.72 2.45 -25.50
C VAL A 11 -2.78 3.37 -26.11
N ALA A 12 -3.39 4.26 -25.33
CA ALA A 12 -4.35 5.24 -25.86
C ALA A 12 -3.67 6.25 -26.79
N VAL A 13 -2.48 6.74 -26.43
CA VAL A 13 -1.69 7.66 -27.27
C VAL A 13 -1.36 7.03 -28.63
N GLN A 14 -0.95 5.76 -28.64
CA GLN A 14 -0.64 5.03 -29.86
C GLN A 14 -1.89 4.67 -30.68
N SER A 15 -2.93 4.14 -30.03
CA SER A 15 -4.12 3.64 -30.74
C SER A 15 -5.03 4.74 -31.29
N LEU A 16 -5.01 5.92 -30.66
CA LEU A 16 -5.80 7.08 -31.08
C LEU A 16 -5.00 8.10 -31.91
N GLY A 17 -3.72 7.81 -32.22
CA GLY A 17 -2.88 8.71 -33.01
C GLY A 17 -2.60 10.07 -32.33
N LEU A 18 -2.63 10.13 -30.99
CA LEU A 18 -2.48 11.40 -30.25
C LEU A 18 -1.09 12.04 -30.42
N ALA A 19 -0.11 11.25 -30.88
CA ALA A 19 1.25 11.70 -31.16
C ALA A 19 1.56 11.89 -32.67
N ASP A 20 0.57 11.76 -33.56
CA ASP A 20 0.79 11.73 -35.01
C ASP A 20 1.24 13.08 -35.59
N VAL A 21 0.86 14.19 -34.95
CA VAL A 21 1.18 15.56 -35.40
C VAL A 21 2.29 16.18 -34.56
N SER A 22 2.35 15.85 -33.27
CA SER A 22 3.33 16.40 -32.32
C SER A 22 3.50 15.46 -31.14
N SER A 23 4.64 15.52 -30.43
CA SER A 23 4.86 14.74 -29.23
C SER A 23 3.72 14.93 -28.21
N PHE A 24 3.06 13.85 -27.83
CA PHE A 24 2.09 13.86 -26.75
C PHE A 24 2.81 13.63 -25.43
N VAL A 25 2.95 14.68 -24.62
CA VAL A 25 3.54 14.60 -23.27
C VAL A 25 2.39 14.50 -22.26
N PRO A 26 2.11 13.32 -21.67
CA PRO A 26 0.93 13.15 -20.81
C PRO A 26 0.87 14.10 -19.62
N LYS A 27 2.04 14.41 -19.01
CA LYS A 27 2.14 15.34 -17.88
C LYS A 27 1.69 16.77 -18.22
N GLU A 28 1.73 17.16 -19.49
CA GLU A 28 1.30 18.49 -19.95
C GLU A 28 -0.11 18.48 -20.55
N LYS A 29 -0.52 17.33 -21.10
CA LYS A 29 -1.73 17.20 -21.93
C LYS A 29 -2.91 16.57 -21.21
N ILE A 30 -2.69 15.85 -20.10
CA ILE A 30 -3.73 15.31 -19.24
C ILE A 30 -3.91 16.25 -18.06
N ILE A 31 -5.11 16.84 -17.91
CA ILE A 31 -5.41 17.86 -16.90
C ILE A 31 -5.06 17.35 -15.50
N ASP A 32 -5.51 16.14 -15.15
CA ASP A 32 -5.24 15.57 -13.82
C ASP A 32 -3.74 15.42 -13.55
N TYR A 33 -2.92 15.10 -14.55
CA TYR A 33 -1.47 14.97 -14.39
C TYR A 33 -0.79 16.33 -14.30
N ALA A 34 -1.27 17.32 -15.04
CA ALA A 34 -0.74 18.68 -15.04
C ALA A 34 -1.04 19.42 -13.73
N VAL A 35 -2.15 19.07 -13.07
CA VAL A 35 -2.58 19.68 -11.80
C VAL A 35 -2.04 18.91 -10.58
N ASN A 36 -1.71 17.61 -10.72
CA ASN A 36 -1.10 16.84 -9.63
C ASN A 36 0.39 17.20 -9.45
N ASP A 37 0.67 18.15 -8.56
CA ASP A 37 2.03 18.48 -8.14
C ASP A 37 2.57 17.42 -7.18
N SER A 38 2.99 16.29 -7.76
CA SER A 38 3.54 15.13 -7.05
C SER A 38 5.03 15.29 -6.73
N SER A 39 5.66 16.42 -7.08
CA SER A 39 7.11 16.62 -6.90
C SER A 39 7.54 16.72 -5.43
N ASN A 40 6.61 17.04 -4.53
CA ASN A 40 6.86 17.15 -3.08
C ASN A 40 6.35 15.95 -2.27
N LYS A 41 5.87 14.89 -2.93
CA LYS A 41 5.38 13.68 -2.28
C LYS A 41 6.46 12.61 -2.17
N LEU A 42 6.48 11.90 -1.05
CA LEU A 42 7.38 10.77 -0.80
C LEU A 42 7.20 9.68 -1.84
N ALA A 43 5.95 9.38 -2.20
CA ALA A 43 5.63 8.39 -3.23
C ALA A 43 6.15 8.77 -4.64
N GLY A 44 6.47 10.04 -4.86
CA GLY A 44 7.03 10.54 -6.12
C GLY A 44 8.57 10.53 -6.18
N MET A 45 9.25 10.22 -5.06
CA MET A 45 10.70 10.19 -5.00
C MET A 45 11.29 9.00 -5.77
N SER A 46 12.54 9.15 -6.20
CA SER A 46 13.32 7.98 -6.61
C SER A 46 13.57 7.06 -5.40
N LEU A 47 13.78 5.76 -5.63
CA LEU A 47 14.10 4.82 -4.55
C LEU A 47 15.33 5.26 -3.74
N GLN A 48 16.35 5.81 -4.41
CA GLN A 48 17.52 6.38 -3.75
C GLN A 48 17.14 7.60 -2.91
N GLY A 49 16.36 8.53 -3.47
CA GLY A 49 15.92 9.74 -2.76
C GLY A 49 15.05 9.42 -1.54
N PHE A 50 14.14 8.45 -1.66
CA PHE A 50 13.34 7.99 -0.53
C PHE A 50 14.20 7.34 0.56
N ALA A 51 15.16 6.50 0.18
CA ALA A 51 16.08 5.86 1.13
C ALA A 51 17.00 6.88 1.83
N ASP A 52 17.51 7.86 1.08
CA ASP A 52 18.33 8.94 1.62
C ASP A 52 17.52 9.77 2.61
N GLU A 53 16.30 10.20 2.24
CA GLU A 53 15.39 10.98 3.10
C GLU A 53 15.02 10.22 4.38
N LEU A 54 14.67 8.93 4.28
CA LEU A 54 14.37 8.04 5.41
C LEU A 54 15.55 7.91 6.38
N SER A 55 16.78 8.05 5.90
CA SER A 55 18.01 7.92 6.69
C SER A 55 18.48 9.24 7.33
N THR A 56 17.70 10.32 7.19
CA THR A 56 17.99 11.62 7.80
C THR A 56 17.51 11.69 9.26
N ASN A 57 17.76 12.83 9.92
CA ASN A 57 17.24 13.12 11.26
C ASN A 57 15.82 13.74 11.23
N SER A 58 15.05 13.48 10.17
CA SER A 58 13.64 13.89 10.08
C SER A 58 12.75 12.94 10.89
N ALA A 59 11.62 13.46 11.38
CA ALA A 59 10.62 12.65 12.09
C ALA A 59 9.69 11.87 11.14
N ALA A 60 9.64 12.26 9.85
CA ALA A 60 8.92 11.57 8.78
C ALA A 60 9.66 11.79 7.44
N PRO A 61 9.69 10.81 6.51
CA PRO A 61 8.98 9.53 6.50
C PRO A 61 9.47 8.55 7.58
N GLY A 62 8.59 7.63 7.99
CA GLY A 62 8.86 6.67 9.06
C GLY A 62 8.54 5.22 8.69
N GLY A 63 8.42 4.37 9.72
CA GLY A 63 8.13 2.95 9.57
C GLY A 63 6.78 2.65 8.89
N GLY A 64 5.76 3.48 9.12
CA GLY A 64 4.44 3.34 8.48
C GLY A 64 4.50 3.57 6.98
N SER A 65 5.21 4.61 6.55
CA SER A 65 5.48 4.92 5.14
C SER A 65 6.22 3.77 4.44
N VAL A 66 7.20 3.15 5.11
CA VAL A 66 7.90 1.96 4.60
C VAL A 66 6.98 0.74 4.54
N ALA A 67 6.13 0.51 5.54
CA ALA A 67 5.16 -0.59 5.55
C ALA A 67 4.18 -0.48 4.37
N ALA A 68 3.70 0.72 4.07
CA ALA A 68 2.86 1.01 2.91
C ALA A 68 3.60 0.71 1.59
N LEU A 69 4.85 1.17 1.47
CA LEU A 69 5.69 0.91 0.30
C LEU A 69 5.88 -0.59 0.04
N VAL A 70 6.30 -1.37 1.04
CA VAL A 70 6.57 -2.81 0.85
C VAL A 70 5.30 -3.61 0.54
N GLY A 71 4.16 -3.25 1.16
CA GLY A 71 2.86 -3.83 0.79
C GLY A 71 2.49 -3.51 -0.66
N GLY A 72 2.73 -2.27 -1.10
CA GLY A 72 2.52 -1.83 -2.48
C GLY A 72 3.39 -2.60 -3.48
N LEU A 73 4.65 -2.84 -3.16
CA LEU A 73 5.57 -3.67 -3.97
C LEU A 73 5.09 -5.12 -4.08
N GLY A 74 4.58 -5.70 -2.99
CA GLY A 74 3.95 -7.03 -3.02
C GLY A 74 2.75 -7.08 -3.96
N SER A 75 1.90 -6.04 -3.90
CA SER A 75 0.75 -5.90 -4.79
C SER A 75 1.16 -5.76 -6.27
N ALA A 76 2.24 -5.03 -6.54
CA ALA A 76 2.79 -4.91 -7.88
C ALA A 76 3.29 -6.26 -8.43
N LEU A 77 3.96 -7.08 -7.60
CA LEU A 77 4.37 -8.44 -7.98
C LEU A 77 3.16 -9.35 -8.26
N VAL A 78 2.13 -9.33 -7.42
CA VAL A 78 0.87 -10.05 -7.68
C VAL A 78 0.27 -9.66 -9.03
N SER A 79 0.21 -8.36 -9.33
CA SER A 79 -0.30 -7.88 -10.61
C SER A 79 0.56 -8.34 -11.80
N MET A 80 1.89 -8.33 -11.65
CA MET A 80 2.81 -8.81 -12.68
C MET A 80 2.59 -10.28 -12.98
N VAL A 81 2.52 -11.12 -11.93
CA VAL A 81 2.32 -12.57 -12.10
C VAL A 81 0.96 -12.86 -12.73
N ALA A 82 -0.09 -12.14 -12.33
CA ALA A 82 -1.40 -12.27 -12.96
C ALA A 82 -1.35 -11.94 -14.46
N ALA A 83 -0.70 -10.84 -14.85
CA ALA A 83 -0.53 -10.47 -16.26
C ALA A 83 0.27 -11.51 -17.06
N LEU A 84 1.40 -11.98 -16.51
CA LEU A 84 2.22 -13.04 -17.14
C LEU A 84 1.45 -14.35 -17.30
N THR A 85 0.58 -14.68 -16.34
CA THR A 85 -0.26 -15.87 -16.40
C THR A 85 -1.37 -15.72 -17.44
N HIS A 86 -2.01 -14.55 -17.50
CA HIS A 86 -3.05 -14.23 -18.47
C HIS A 86 -2.57 -14.40 -19.93
N GLU A 87 -1.34 -13.97 -20.22
CA GLU A 87 -0.73 -14.06 -21.55
C GLU A 87 -0.15 -15.44 -21.88
N LYS A 88 -0.03 -16.34 -20.90
CA LYS A 88 0.62 -17.64 -21.08
C LYS A 88 -0.27 -18.62 -21.84
N LYS A 89 0.29 -19.24 -22.88
CA LYS A 89 -0.36 -20.35 -23.60
C LYS A 89 -0.60 -21.54 -22.66
N GLY A 90 -1.79 -22.13 -22.71
CA GLY A 90 -2.22 -23.23 -21.83
C GLY A 90 -2.91 -22.78 -20.54
N PHE A 91 -3.05 -21.46 -20.33
CA PHE A 91 -3.74 -20.86 -19.17
C PHE A 91 -4.99 -20.06 -19.60
N GLU A 92 -5.51 -20.31 -20.80
CA GLU A 92 -6.61 -19.56 -21.40
C GLU A 92 -7.88 -19.59 -20.54
N GLU A 93 -8.19 -20.72 -19.92
CA GLU A 93 -9.35 -20.90 -19.02
C GLU A 93 -9.26 -20.05 -17.74
N ARG A 94 -8.07 -19.52 -17.42
CA ARG A 94 -7.82 -18.71 -16.22
C ARG A 94 -7.73 -17.22 -16.51
N ARG A 95 -7.94 -16.78 -17.75
CA ARG A 95 -7.77 -15.37 -18.13
C ARG A 95 -8.66 -14.41 -17.34
N GLU A 96 -9.95 -14.71 -17.22
CA GLU A 96 -10.89 -13.86 -16.47
C GLU A 96 -10.49 -13.77 -14.99
N GLU A 97 -10.02 -14.87 -14.40
CA GLU A 97 -9.51 -14.89 -13.04
C GLU A 97 -8.26 -14.01 -12.88
N MET A 98 -7.30 -14.14 -13.80
CA MET A 98 -6.07 -13.35 -13.78
C MET A 98 -6.35 -11.86 -14.02
N GLU A 99 -7.34 -11.51 -14.84
CA GLU A 99 -7.77 -10.12 -15.04
C GLU A 99 -8.37 -9.53 -13.75
N ALA A 100 -9.21 -10.30 -13.06
CA ALA A 100 -9.79 -9.89 -11.77
C ALA A 100 -8.71 -9.70 -10.70
N ILE A 101 -7.78 -10.66 -10.56
CA ILE A 101 -6.65 -10.58 -9.62
C ILE A 101 -5.77 -9.37 -9.96
N GLY A 102 -5.36 -9.23 -11.22
CA GLY A 102 -4.51 -8.14 -11.67
C GLY A 102 -5.15 -6.77 -11.44
N THR A 103 -6.44 -6.63 -11.72
CA THR A 103 -7.16 -5.37 -11.46
C THR A 103 -7.24 -5.05 -9.97
N LYS A 104 -7.58 -6.03 -9.12
CA LYS A 104 -7.61 -5.81 -7.66
C LYS A 104 -6.22 -5.45 -7.11
N ALA A 105 -5.17 -6.11 -7.61
CA ALA A 105 -3.79 -5.81 -7.22
C ALA A 105 -3.36 -4.39 -7.64
N GLN A 106 -3.71 -3.92 -8.85
CA GLN A 106 -3.43 -2.53 -9.24
C GLN A 106 -4.13 -1.52 -8.34
N THR A 107 -5.39 -1.76 -7.96
CA THR A 107 -6.13 -0.91 -7.04
C THR A 107 -5.46 -0.87 -5.66
N ILE A 108 -5.14 -2.02 -5.08
CA ILE A 108 -4.48 -2.10 -3.76
C ILE A 108 -3.11 -1.40 -3.82
N LYS A 109 -2.34 -1.60 -4.88
CA LYS A 109 -1.06 -0.91 -5.09
C LYS A 109 -1.24 0.61 -5.05
N GLN A 110 -2.23 1.16 -5.77
CA GLN A 110 -2.50 2.60 -5.77
C GLN A 110 -2.89 3.12 -4.39
N GLN A 111 -3.73 2.37 -3.66
CA GLN A 111 -4.13 2.72 -2.28
C GLN A 111 -2.93 2.71 -1.33
N LEU A 112 -2.10 1.67 -1.37
CA LEU A 112 -0.88 1.59 -0.56
C LEU A 112 0.14 2.66 -0.93
N THR A 113 0.29 3.01 -2.21
CA THR A 113 1.14 4.13 -2.62
C THR A 113 0.65 5.46 -2.04
N ALA A 114 -0.66 5.72 -2.03
CA ALA A 114 -1.22 6.92 -1.41
C ALA A 114 -1.01 6.95 0.12
N LEU A 115 -1.02 5.78 0.77
CA LEU A 115 -0.79 5.67 2.21
C LEU A 115 0.64 6.01 2.64
N ILE A 116 1.62 6.02 1.72
CA ILE A 116 3.00 6.45 2.01
C ILE A 116 3.02 7.92 2.48
N ASP A 117 2.35 8.79 1.73
CA ASP A 117 2.27 10.22 2.08
C ASP A 117 1.31 10.45 3.25
N GLU A 118 0.20 9.73 3.27
CA GLU A 118 -0.85 9.86 4.30
C GLU A 118 -0.32 9.52 5.71
N ASP A 119 0.62 8.58 5.85
CA ASP A 119 1.30 8.27 7.11
C ASP A 119 2.04 9.49 7.66
N THR A 120 2.77 10.20 6.79
CA THR A 120 3.49 11.42 7.14
C THR A 120 2.52 12.56 7.47
N ASP A 121 1.43 12.71 6.70
CA ASP A 121 0.41 13.72 6.94
C ASP A 121 -0.35 13.48 8.26
N ALA A 122 -0.64 12.22 8.61
CA ALA A 122 -1.26 11.85 9.87
C ALA A 122 -0.34 12.16 11.06
N PHE A 123 0.96 11.86 10.95
CA PHE A 123 1.94 12.20 11.97
C PHE A 123 2.08 13.72 12.15
N ASN A 124 2.16 14.47 11.06
CA ASN A 124 2.21 15.94 11.10
C ASN A 124 0.96 16.53 11.76
N ALA A 125 -0.23 15.97 11.50
CA ALA A 125 -1.46 16.42 12.15
C ALA A 125 -1.43 16.24 13.68
N VAL A 126 -0.80 15.17 14.19
CA VAL A 126 -0.59 14.97 15.63
C VAL A 126 0.35 16.03 16.20
N LEU A 127 1.43 16.37 15.49
CA LEU A 127 2.34 17.44 15.91
C LEU A 127 1.65 18.81 15.96
N GLU A 128 0.87 19.15 14.94
CA GLU A 128 0.13 20.41 14.90
C GLU A 128 -0.94 20.49 15.99
N ALA A 129 -1.68 19.40 16.24
CA ALA A 129 -2.65 19.34 17.32
C ALA A 129 -2.00 19.53 18.70
N ASN A 130 -0.80 18.98 18.91
CA ASN A 130 -0.03 19.17 20.15
C ASN A 130 0.41 20.62 20.37
N ARG A 131 0.61 21.39 19.30
CA ARG A 131 1.04 22.80 19.33
C ARG A 131 -0.08 23.80 19.62
N LEU A 132 -1.34 23.36 19.60
CA LEU A 132 -2.48 24.22 19.92
C LEU A 132 -2.36 24.78 21.34
N ALA A 133 -2.85 26.01 21.51
CA ALA A 133 -2.91 26.68 22.80
C ALA A 133 -3.80 25.92 23.79
N ASP A 134 -3.47 26.04 25.08
CA ASP A 134 -4.15 25.36 26.19
C ASP A 134 -4.24 26.26 27.43
N SER A 135 -4.29 27.58 27.24
CA SER A 135 -4.30 28.57 28.32
C SER A 135 -5.70 28.85 28.87
N THR A 136 -6.76 28.62 28.08
CA THR A 136 -8.15 28.71 28.53
C THR A 136 -8.87 27.36 28.48
N LYS A 137 -10.01 27.24 29.17
CA LYS A 137 -10.83 26.01 29.12
C LYS A 137 -11.32 25.73 27.70
N GLU A 138 -11.72 26.77 26.98
CA GLU A 138 -12.18 26.67 25.60
C GLU A 138 -11.05 26.19 24.68
N GLU A 139 -9.83 26.71 24.86
CA GLU A 139 -8.64 26.28 24.13
C GLU A 139 -8.28 24.81 24.43
N MET A 140 -8.32 24.41 25.71
CA MET A 140 -8.08 23.02 26.12
C MET A 140 -9.06 22.06 25.45
N THR A 141 -10.36 22.37 25.42
CA THR A 141 -11.37 21.52 24.77
C THR A 141 -11.15 21.40 23.26
N VAL A 142 -10.76 22.50 22.59
CA VAL A 142 -10.41 22.47 21.16
C VAL A 142 -9.19 21.59 20.91
N LYS A 143 -8.15 21.75 21.74
CA LYS A 143 -6.92 20.96 21.67
C LYS A 143 -7.18 19.46 21.89
N GLU A 144 -7.93 19.11 22.91
CA GLU A 144 -8.31 17.71 23.21
C GLU A 144 -9.07 17.07 22.03
N THR A 145 -10.03 17.79 21.45
CA THR A 145 -10.80 17.31 20.30
C THR A 145 -9.90 17.11 19.07
N ALA A 146 -9.02 18.07 18.78
CA ALA A 146 -8.09 18.00 17.66
C ALA A 146 -7.07 16.87 17.83
N LEU A 147 -6.53 16.68 19.05
CA LEU A 147 -5.60 15.60 19.37
C LEU A 147 -6.24 14.23 19.23
N LEU A 148 -7.45 14.04 19.76
CA LEU A 148 -8.15 12.77 19.64
C LEU A 148 -8.41 12.42 18.17
N ALA A 149 -8.83 13.38 17.36
CA ALA A 149 -9.03 13.18 15.92
C ALA A 149 -7.72 12.84 15.19
N ALA A 150 -6.64 13.56 15.49
CA ALA A 150 -5.32 13.32 14.90
C ALA A 150 -4.74 11.96 15.29
N ASN A 151 -4.85 11.58 16.57
CA ASN A 151 -4.40 10.28 17.08
C ASN A 151 -5.18 9.12 16.45
N LYS A 152 -6.51 9.26 16.32
CA LYS A 152 -7.33 8.28 15.58
C LYS A 152 -6.87 8.15 14.13
N ARG A 153 -6.57 9.27 13.45
CA ARG A 153 -6.01 9.23 12.09
C ARG A 153 -4.68 8.47 12.04
N ALA A 154 -3.76 8.80 12.95
CA ALA A 154 -2.45 8.14 13.09
C ALA A 154 -2.53 6.63 13.43
N ILE A 155 -3.69 6.15 13.88
CA ILE A 155 -3.98 4.72 14.06
C ILE A 155 -4.65 4.11 12.82
N THR A 156 -5.65 4.79 12.26
CA THR A 156 -6.43 4.25 11.13
C THR A 156 -5.63 4.12 9.84
N VAL A 157 -4.66 5.01 9.60
CA VAL A 157 -3.78 4.97 8.42
C VAL A 157 -2.91 3.70 8.41
N PRO A 158 -2.11 3.39 9.46
CA PRO A 158 -1.33 2.15 9.48
C PRO A 158 -2.21 0.89 9.62
N LEU A 159 -3.41 0.99 10.18
CA LEU A 159 -4.38 -0.11 10.16
C LEU A 159 -4.83 -0.44 8.73
N GLU A 160 -5.09 0.59 7.92
CA GLU A 160 -5.43 0.41 6.50
C GLU A 160 -4.26 -0.19 5.70
N VAL A 161 -3.02 0.22 6.00
CA VAL A 161 -1.81 -0.43 5.46
C VAL A 161 -1.81 -1.94 5.78
N ALA A 162 -2.12 -2.31 7.02
CA ALA A 162 -2.17 -3.70 7.43
C ALA A 162 -3.29 -4.48 6.71
N ARG A 163 -4.49 -3.91 6.60
CA ARG A 163 -5.63 -4.51 5.87
C ARG A 163 -5.33 -4.74 4.40
N LEU A 164 -4.82 -3.73 3.72
CA LEU A 164 -4.51 -3.81 2.29
C LEU A 164 -3.37 -4.79 2.04
N SER A 165 -2.33 -4.78 2.89
CA SER A 165 -1.23 -5.75 2.81
C SER A 165 -1.71 -7.18 3.06
N HIS A 166 -2.68 -7.38 3.96
CA HIS A 166 -3.32 -8.69 4.15
C HIS A 166 -4.07 -9.14 2.89
N GLN A 167 -4.79 -8.23 2.22
CA GLN A 167 -5.43 -8.57 0.94
C GLN A 167 -4.42 -8.94 -0.14
N VAL A 168 -3.21 -8.38 -0.13
CA VAL A 168 -2.12 -8.81 -1.04
C VAL A 168 -1.71 -10.26 -0.73
N LEU A 169 -1.60 -10.65 0.54
CA LEU A 169 -1.33 -12.04 0.93
C LEU A 169 -2.40 -12.99 0.42
N GLU A 170 -3.69 -12.63 0.53
CA GLU A 170 -4.79 -13.44 0.01
C GLU A 170 -4.67 -13.66 -1.50
N LEU A 171 -4.34 -12.60 -2.25
CA LEU A 171 -4.12 -12.70 -3.70
C LEU A 171 -2.90 -13.56 -4.05
N ALA A 172 -1.79 -13.39 -3.33
CA ALA A 172 -0.58 -14.20 -3.52
C ALA A 172 -0.85 -15.69 -3.23
N ALA A 173 -1.59 -16.00 -2.16
CA ALA A 173 -2.02 -17.36 -1.84
C ALA A 173 -2.94 -17.97 -2.91
N GLY A 174 -3.75 -17.14 -3.58
CA GLY A 174 -4.53 -17.57 -4.75
C GLY A 174 -3.66 -17.89 -5.96
N LEU A 175 -2.56 -17.15 -6.16
CA LEU A 175 -1.69 -17.30 -7.32
C LEU A 175 -0.69 -18.44 -7.24
N VAL A 176 -0.22 -18.84 -6.06
CA VAL A 176 0.92 -19.76 -5.93
C VAL A 176 0.77 -21.07 -6.72
N ASN A 177 -0.43 -21.68 -6.74
CA ASN A 177 -0.70 -22.91 -7.51
C ASN A 177 -1.50 -22.68 -8.81
N ARG A 178 -1.86 -21.42 -9.12
CA ARG A 178 -2.77 -21.06 -10.23
C ARG A 178 -2.11 -20.18 -11.28
N GLY A 179 -1.03 -19.51 -10.90
CA GLY A 179 -0.23 -18.64 -11.73
C GLY A 179 0.76 -19.41 -12.59
N ASN A 180 1.49 -18.67 -13.41
CA ASN A 180 2.62 -19.17 -14.19
C ASN A 180 3.69 -19.77 -13.25
N PRO A 181 3.98 -21.09 -13.34
CA PRO A 181 4.99 -21.72 -12.49
C PRO A 181 6.39 -21.09 -12.61
N ASN A 182 6.71 -20.53 -13.77
CA ASN A 182 7.99 -19.85 -14.01
C ASN A 182 8.14 -18.53 -13.21
N SER A 183 7.06 -18.05 -12.60
CA SER A 183 7.02 -16.82 -11.79
C SER A 183 6.67 -17.11 -10.33
N VAL A 184 6.79 -18.37 -9.88
CA VAL A 184 6.42 -18.75 -8.51
C VAL A 184 7.32 -18.07 -7.46
N SER A 185 8.58 -17.79 -7.78
CA SER A 185 9.48 -17.02 -6.91
C SER A 185 8.95 -15.61 -6.65
N ASP A 186 8.34 -14.99 -7.67
CA ASP A 186 7.76 -13.65 -7.56
C ASP A 186 6.53 -13.66 -6.64
N VAL A 187 5.73 -14.73 -6.69
CA VAL A 187 4.60 -14.94 -5.75
C VAL A 187 5.10 -15.12 -4.32
N GLY A 188 6.17 -15.90 -4.14
CA GLY A 188 6.82 -16.08 -2.83
C GLY A 188 7.30 -14.76 -2.24
N VAL A 189 8.03 -13.96 -3.02
CA VAL A 189 8.49 -12.63 -2.59
C VAL A 189 7.31 -11.70 -2.31
N ALA A 190 6.27 -11.71 -3.14
CA ALA A 190 5.06 -10.92 -2.93
C ALA A 190 4.42 -11.24 -1.56
N GLY A 191 4.38 -12.52 -1.19
CA GLY A 191 3.90 -12.96 0.12
C GLY A 191 4.74 -12.42 1.28
N GLU A 192 6.06 -12.53 1.21
CA GLU A 192 6.95 -12.05 2.28
C GLU A 192 6.88 -10.53 2.49
N VAL A 193 6.89 -9.74 1.41
CA VAL A 193 6.84 -8.28 1.52
C VAL A 193 5.45 -7.78 1.94
N ALA A 194 4.38 -8.46 1.52
CA ALA A 194 3.03 -8.18 2.01
C ALA A 194 2.90 -8.51 3.50
N TYR A 195 3.48 -9.61 3.96
CA TYR A 195 3.55 -9.93 5.39
C TYR A 195 4.32 -8.89 6.20
N ALA A 196 5.44 -8.39 5.66
CA ALA A 196 6.17 -7.27 6.25
C ALA A 196 5.30 -6.00 6.32
N GLY A 197 4.48 -5.73 5.29
CA GLY A 197 3.49 -4.65 5.28
C GLY A 197 2.44 -4.80 6.38
N VAL A 198 1.87 -6.00 6.58
CA VAL A 198 0.92 -6.28 7.68
C VAL A 198 1.56 -5.99 9.02
N ARG A 199 2.72 -6.58 9.30
CA ARG A 199 3.41 -6.39 10.60
C ARG A 199 3.86 -4.95 10.80
N GLY A 200 4.35 -4.30 9.76
CA GLY A 200 4.76 -2.90 9.79
C GLY A 200 3.59 -1.99 10.13
N GLY A 201 2.44 -2.16 9.47
CA GLY A 201 1.20 -1.46 9.81
C GLY A 201 0.78 -1.72 11.25
N SER A 202 0.74 -2.99 11.68
CA SER A 202 0.38 -3.36 13.05
C SER A 202 1.29 -2.72 14.11
N LEU A 203 2.60 -2.67 13.90
CA LEU A 203 3.53 -2.01 14.83
C LEU A 203 3.25 -0.50 14.95
N ASN A 204 2.91 0.16 13.85
CA ASN A 204 2.56 1.58 13.84
C ASN A 204 1.17 1.84 14.43
N VAL A 205 0.24 0.87 14.36
CA VAL A 205 -1.00 0.92 15.13
C VAL A 205 -0.71 0.81 16.63
N ASP A 206 0.03 -0.22 17.03
CA ASP A 206 0.27 -0.55 18.43
C ASP A 206 0.99 0.58 19.20
N ILE A 207 1.93 1.27 18.54
CA ILE A 207 2.63 2.39 19.18
C ILE A 207 1.73 3.62 19.38
N ASN A 208 0.71 3.82 18.53
CA ASN A 208 -0.21 4.95 18.61
C ASN A 208 -1.46 4.65 19.46
N LEU A 209 -1.83 3.37 19.64
CA LEU A 209 -3.00 2.96 20.42
C LEU A 209 -3.12 3.57 21.83
N PRO A 210 -2.03 3.73 22.62
CA PRO A 210 -2.12 4.37 23.93
C PRO A 210 -2.63 5.83 23.88
N ALA A 211 -2.50 6.52 22.74
CA ALA A 211 -2.89 7.92 22.58
C ALA A 211 -4.42 8.12 22.43
N VAL A 212 -5.19 7.04 22.44
CA VAL A 212 -6.67 7.04 22.38
C VAL A 212 -7.29 6.19 23.50
N ASP A 213 -6.60 6.05 24.63
CA ASP A 213 -7.08 5.33 25.82
C ASP A 213 -8.41 5.85 26.38
N SER A 214 -8.69 7.13 26.16
CA SER A 214 -9.97 7.80 26.45
C SER A 214 -11.15 7.29 25.61
N ASP A 215 -10.90 6.51 24.56
CA ASP A 215 -11.90 5.83 23.74
C ASP A 215 -11.69 4.29 23.77
N PRO A 216 -12.19 3.61 24.82
CA PRO A 216 -11.94 2.18 25.03
C PRO A 216 -12.62 1.28 23.99
N GLU A 217 -13.71 1.74 23.36
CA GLU A 217 -14.40 0.98 22.31
C GLU A 217 -13.52 0.91 21.05
N PHE A 218 -13.06 2.06 20.58
CA PHE A 218 -12.13 2.14 19.45
C PHE A 218 -10.83 1.39 19.71
N PHE A 219 -10.23 1.56 20.91
CA PHE A 219 -9.02 0.84 21.29
C PHE A 219 -9.19 -0.68 21.18
N THR A 220 -10.28 -1.21 21.73
CA THR A 220 -10.54 -2.65 21.78
C THR A 220 -10.83 -3.22 20.40
N GLU A 221 -11.60 -2.50 19.57
CA GLU A 221 -11.90 -2.91 18.20
C GLU A 221 -10.64 -3.00 17.35
N VAL A 222 -9.83 -1.94 17.34
CA VAL A 222 -8.59 -1.88 16.56
C VAL A 222 -7.62 -2.97 17.01
N LYS A 223 -7.43 -3.16 18.32
CA LYS A 223 -6.52 -4.17 18.83
C LYS A 223 -6.93 -5.58 18.42
N LYS A 224 -8.23 -5.90 18.53
CA LYS A 224 -8.77 -7.19 18.10
C LYS A 224 -8.56 -7.43 16.60
N GLU A 225 -8.74 -6.40 15.80
CA GLU A 225 -8.52 -6.49 14.36
C GLU A 225 -7.05 -6.73 14.01
N VAL A 226 -6.12 -6.00 14.63
CA VAL A 226 -4.67 -6.21 14.46
C VAL A 226 -4.27 -7.64 14.80
N GLU A 227 -4.75 -8.19 15.92
CA GLU A 227 -4.49 -9.57 16.33
C GLU A 227 -4.97 -10.58 15.27
N LEU A 228 -6.17 -10.38 14.73
CA LEU A 228 -6.73 -11.22 13.67
C LEU A 228 -5.91 -11.15 12.38
N LEU A 229 -5.57 -9.94 11.93
CA LEU A 229 -4.77 -9.72 10.72
C LEU A 229 -3.40 -10.39 10.83
N LEU A 230 -2.71 -10.27 11.98
CA LEU A 230 -1.41 -10.89 12.22
C LEU A 230 -1.47 -12.42 12.19
N GLN A 231 -2.51 -13.01 12.80
CA GLN A 231 -2.72 -14.45 12.81
C GLN A 231 -2.95 -14.99 11.38
N GLN A 232 -3.87 -14.37 10.65
CA GLN A 232 -4.19 -14.77 9.28
C GLN A 232 -3.00 -14.57 8.34
N ALA A 233 -2.31 -13.42 8.46
CA ALA A 233 -1.15 -13.10 7.64
C ALA A 233 -0.01 -14.11 7.83
N THR A 234 0.25 -14.54 9.07
CA THR A 234 1.27 -15.55 9.36
C THR A 234 0.93 -16.88 8.70
N SER A 235 -0.33 -17.33 8.81
CA SER A 235 -0.77 -18.57 8.17
C SER A 235 -0.68 -18.51 6.64
N LEU A 236 -1.08 -17.38 6.03
CA LEU A 236 -0.99 -17.19 4.58
C LEU A 236 0.47 -17.16 4.11
N ARG A 237 1.34 -16.42 4.80
CA ARG A 237 2.77 -16.32 4.48
C ARG A 237 3.43 -17.70 4.49
N ASP A 238 3.23 -18.46 5.56
CA ASP A 238 3.83 -19.81 5.71
C ASP A 238 3.36 -20.75 4.59
N LYS A 239 2.07 -20.69 4.24
CA LYS A 239 1.49 -21.45 3.13
C LYS A 239 2.13 -21.06 1.79
N ILE A 240 2.14 -19.76 1.46
CA ILE A 240 2.70 -19.25 0.20
C ILE A 240 4.16 -19.69 0.07
N PHE A 241 4.96 -19.50 1.11
CA PHE A 241 6.38 -19.82 1.09
C PHE A 241 6.62 -21.32 0.89
N THR A 242 5.91 -22.17 1.64
CA THR A 242 6.01 -23.63 1.55
C THR A 242 5.59 -24.14 0.17
N GLU A 243 4.44 -23.68 -0.33
CA GLU A 243 3.94 -24.11 -1.66
C GLU A 243 4.85 -23.62 -2.78
N SER A 244 5.41 -22.41 -2.67
CA SER A 244 6.38 -21.89 -3.65
C SER A 244 7.63 -22.77 -3.70
N LEU A 245 8.19 -23.16 -2.55
CA LEU A 245 9.36 -24.05 -2.51
C LEU A 245 9.06 -25.42 -3.11
N ASN A 246 7.87 -25.97 -2.89
CA ASN A 246 7.49 -27.26 -3.48
C ASN A 246 7.47 -27.19 -5.01
N ILE A 247 6.92 -26.11 -5.59
CA ILE A 247 6.89 -25.90 -7.03
C ILE A 247 8.30 -25.70 -7.59
N ILE A 248 9.15 -24.93 -6.90
CA ILE A 248 10.55 -24.69 -7.33
C ILE A 248 11.36 -25.99 -7.39
N ASN A 249 11.07 -26.94 -6.50
CA ASN A 249 11.77 -28.22 -6.41
C ASN A 249 11.18 -29.33 -7.30
N THR A 250 10.18 -29.01 -8.13
CA THR A 250 9.53 -29.94 -9.08
C THR A 250 10.12 -29.80 -10.47
#